data_AF-A0A0A8L245-F1
#
_entry.id   AF-A0A0A8L245-F1
#
_cell.length_a   1.000
_cell.length_b   1.000
_cell.length_c   1.000
_cell.angle_alpha   90.00
_cell.angle_beta   90.00
_cell.angle_gamma   90.00
#
_symmetry.space_group_name_H-M   'P 1'
#
loop_
_entity.id
_entity.type
_entity.pdbx_description
1 polymer ?
#
loop_
_entity_poly.entity_id
_entity_poly.type
_entity_poly.pdbx_seq_one_letter_code
_entity_poly.pdbx_strand_id
1 'polypeptide(L)'
;MDYFTIKQQFYTGNYEEVLKEVAKFNKTEDETLVYYKNRALMALSQFSEGCADTGTLGPVFEAYYQFLGKPSGSISALETAVEGAGRSPFALNLLVSALTIQGELDTALDVAVEGIDSDESQGTAELLLTAIQVTLLNNQPSVATTMFENFQALQESSNEDEIILNLAESYINFNQGKEITGSNFYFYEELSQSFPSWKTQLGLLNLHLQQTNLPEAKTIIDMLQDEFYDSKQESQIYKPDLLASEITYTILSGGNASELRSQLQQLKPSHPLCINNIENNKSFDQIVEKYSA
;
A
#
# COMPACT_ATOMS: atom_id res chain seq x y z
N MET A 1 25.10 1.75 -4.85
CA MET A 1 24.62 0.98 -6.02
C MET A 1 23.29 1.60 -6.34
N ASP A 2 23.03 1.97 -7.58
CA ASP A 2 21.82 2.75 -7.87
C ASP A 2 20.57 1.84 -7.87
N TYR A 3 19.87 1.77 -6.73
CA TYR A 3 18.59 1.06 -6.61
C TYR A 3 17.41 1.93 -7.01
N PHE A 4 17.63 3.21 -7.36
CA PHE A 4 16.59 4.20 -7.65
C PHE A 4 15.56 3.66 -8.64
N THR A 5 16.00 3.10 -9.76
CA THR A 5 15.10 2.55 -10.79
C THR A 5 14.24 1.40 -10.27
N ILE A 6 14.81 0.51 -9.45
CA ILE A 6 14.05 -0.62 -8.86
C ILE A 6 12.97 -0.08 -7.92
N LYS A 7 13.35 0.84 -7.02
CA LYS A 7 12.43 1.47 -6.07
C LYS A 7 11.32 2.22 -6.82
N GLN A 8 11.69 3.02 -7.82
CA GLN A 8 10.75 3.80 -8.64
C GLN A 8 9.73 2.90 -9.36
N GLN A 9 10.16 1.80 -9.99
CA GLN A 9 9.25 0.87 -10.65
C GLN A 9 8.35 0.13 -9.65
N PHE A 10 8.89 -0.25 -8.48
CA PHE A 10 8.10 -0.92 -7.45
C PHE A 10 7.01 -0.02 -6.88
N TYR A 11 7.37 1.22 -6.55
CA TYR A 11 6.45 2.16 -5.94
C TYR A 11 5.43 2.74 -6.90
N THR A 12 5.74 2.77 -8.20
CA THR A 12 4.77 3.05 -9.25
C THR A 12 3.92 1.84 -9.62
N GLY A 13 4.23 0.64 -9.12
CA GLY A 13 3.40 -0.57 -9.29
C GLY A 13 3.67 -1.36 -10.57
N ASN A 14 4.78 -1.10 -11.27
CA ASN A 14 5.22 -1.88 -12.45
C ASN A 14 6.06 -3.08 -12.01
N TYR A 15 5.42 -4.08 -11.39
CA TYR A 15 6.12 -5.17 -10.73
C TYR A 15 6.89 -6.08 -11.70
N GLU A 16 6.44 -6.21 -12.95
CA GLU A 16 7.18 -6.98 -13.97
C GLU A 16 8.52 -6.34 -14.33
N GLU A 17 8.57 -5.00 -14.43
CA GLU A 17 9.80 -4.27 -14.70
C GLU A 17 10.76 -4.34 -13.52
N VAL A 18 10.24 -4.35 -12.28
CA VAL A 18 11.07 -4.59 -11.08
C VAL A 18 11.84 -5.90 -11.20
N LEU A 19 11.18 -6.98 -11.61
CA LEU A 19 11.84 -8.29 -11.77
C LEU A 19 12.90 -8.27 -12.87
N LYS A 20 12.65 -7.55 -13.98
CA LYS A 20 13.64 -7.37 -15.06
C LYS A 20 14.85 -6.57 -14.61
N GLU A 21 14.64 -5.49 -13.86
CA GLU A 21 15.73 -4.66 -13.33
C GLU A 21 16.55 -5.43 -12.30
N VAL A 22 15.91 -6.14 -11.36
CA VAL A 22 16.61 -6.98 -10.39
C VAL A 22 17.43 -8.07 -11.08
N ALA A 23 16.92 -8.69 -12.14
CA ALA A 23 17.63 -9.71 -12.89
C ALA A 23 18.93 -9.22 -13.57
N LYS A 24 19.10 -7.90 -13.76
CA LYS A 24 20.36 -7.31 -14.27
C LYS A 24 21.49 -7.33 -13.23
N PHE A 25 21.15 -7.48 -11.95
CA PHE A 25 22.13 -7.54 -10.87
C PHE A 25 22.55 -9.00 -10.61
N ASN A 26 23.85 -9.28 -10.78
CA ASN A 26 24.42 -10.62 -10.55
C ASN A 26 24.68 -10.94 -9.06
N LYS A 27 24.22 -10.10 -8.12
CA LYS A 27 24.45 -10.29 -6.68
C LYS A 27 23.16 -10.76 -6.01
N THR A 28 23.19 -11.97 -5.46
CA THR A 28 22.04 -12.61 -4.79
C THR A 28 22.02 -12.37 -3.28
N GLU A 29 23.06 -11.76 -2.72
CA GLU A 29 23.22 -11.56 -1.26
C GLU A 29 22.80 -10.17 -0.77
N ASP A 30 22.35 -9.29 -1.65
CA ASP A 30 21.92 -7.94 -1.27
C ASP A 30 20.49 -7.96 -0.72
N GLU A 31 20.32 -7.58 0.54
CA GLU A 31 19.02 -7.59 1.22
C GLU A 31 17.98 -6.72 0.51
N THR A 32 18.40 -5.59 -0.09
CA THR A 32 17.49 -4.69 -0.82
C THR A 32 16.95 -5.37 -2.07
N LEU A 33 17.81 -6.04 -2.84
CA LEU A 33 17.39 -6.77 -4.05
C LEU A 33 16.47 -7.94 -3.70
N VAL A 34 16.80 -8.69 -2.64
CA VAL A 34 15.97 -9.80 -2.15
C VAL A 34 14.60 -9.28 -1.71
N TYR A 35 14.56 -8.16 -1.00
CA TYR A 35 13.31 -7.54 -0.56
C TYR A 35 12.41 -7.16 -1.73
N TYR A 36 12.91 -6.37 -2.69
CA TYR A 36 12.10 -5.91 -3.82
C TYR A 36 11.69 -7.04 -4.76
N LYS A 37 12.57 -8.02 -5.00
CA LYS A 37 12.27 -9.21 -5.81
C LYS A 37 11.11 -10.00 -5.21
N ASN A 38 11.21 -10.36 -3.93
CA ASN A 38 10.19 -11.16 -3.28
C ASN A 38 8.87 -10.39 -3.15
N ARG A 39 8.91 -9.10 -2.82
CA ARG A 39 7.71 -8.24 -2.82
C ARG A 39 7.03 -8.16 -4.19
N ALA A 40 7.81 -8.04 -5.27
CA ALA A 40 7.26 -8.02 -6.63
C ALA A 40 6.68 -9.38 -7.04
N LEU A 41 7.35 -10.49 -6.73
CA LEU A 41 6.82 -11.85 -6.94
C LEU A 41 5.52 -12.08 -6.17
N MET A 42 5.44 -11.60 -4.92
CA MET A 42 4.22 -11.69 -4.12
C MET A 42 3.08 -10.85 -4.72
N ALA A 43 3.38 -9.63 -5.17
CA ALA A 43 2.39 -8.77 -5.83
C ALA A 43 1.83 -9.44 -7.09
N LEU A 44 2.70 -10.03 -7.93
CA LEU A 44 2.31 -10.75 -9.14
C LEU A 44 1.70 -12.13 -8.89
N SER A 45 1.51 -12.55 -7.63
CA SER A 45 1.03 -13.90 -7.26
C SER A 45 1.92 -15.04 -7.83
N GLN A 46 3.19 -14.75 -8.07
CA GLN A 46 4.20 -15.71 -8.56
C GLN A 46 5.08 -16.26 -7.44
N PHE A 47 4.94 -15.72 -6.22
CA PHE A 47 5.64 -16.25 -5.04
C PHE A 47 5.04 -17.59 -4.61
N SER A 48 5.93 -18.56 -4.33
CA SER A 48 5.56 -19.90 -3.88
C SER A 48 6.50 -20.36 -2.77
N GLU A 49 6.03 -21.32 -1.96
CA GLU A 49 6.82 -21.86 -0.85
C GLU A 49 8.16 -22.41 -1.34
N GLY A 50 9.26 -21.99 -0.71
CA GLY A 50 10.62 -22.37 -1.11
C GLY A 50 11.19 -21.58 -2.29
N CYS A 51 10.48 -20.59 -2.80
CA CYS A 51 11.01 -19.61 -3.76
C CYS A 51 11.83 -18.50 -3.06
N ALA A 52 11.72 -18.40 -1.74
CA ALA A 52 12.47 -17.45 -0.94
C ALA A 52 13.98 -17.67 -1.07
N ASP A 53 14.73 -16.59 -1.32
CA ASP A 53 16.19 -16.63 -1.42
C ASP A 53 16.83 -17.12 -0.10
N THR A 54 18.02 -17.73 -0.17
CA THR A 54 18.71 -18.34 0.99
C THR A 54 19.27 -17.34 2.01
N GLY A 55 18.94 -16.05 1.87
CA GLY A 55 19.38 -14.98 2.78
C GLY A 55 18.57 -14.91 4.07
N THR A 56 18.97 -14.00 4.96
CA THR A 56 18.31 -13.67 6.24
C THR A 56 16.82 -13.37 6.10
N LEU A 57 16.43 -12.68 5.02
CA LEU A 57 15.04 -12.33 4.73
C LEU A 57 14.20 -13.49 4.15
N GLY A 58 14.81 -14.57 3.67
CA GLY A 58 14.11 -15.69 3.05
C GLY A 58 13.05 -16.32 3.96
N PRO A 59 13.40 -16.76 5.18
CA PRO A 59 12.45 -17.27 6.15
C PRO A 59 11.34 -16.28 6.53
N VAL A 60 11.65 -14.97 6.52
CA VAL A 60 10.67 -13.91 6.83
C VAL A 60 9.61 -13.82 5.74
N PHE A 61 10.02 -13.85 4.46
CA PHE A 61 9.09 -13.84 3.33
C PHE A 61 8.22 -15.09 3.28
N GLU A 62 8.79 -16.26 3.60
CA GLU A 62 8.04 -17.52 3.68
C GLU A 62 6.98 -17.46 4.78
N ALA A 63 7.36 -17.03 5.98
CA ALA A 63 6.42 -16.86 7.10
C ALA A 63 5.33 -15.82 6.78
N TYR A 64 5.69 -14.72 6.13
CA TYR A 64 4.74 -13.70 5.70
C TYR A 64 3.77 -14.22 4.63
N TYR A 65 4.25 -14.99 3.65
CA TYR A 65 3.40 -15.62 2.64
C TYR A 65 2.41 -16.62 3.26
N GLN A 66 2.87 -17.44 4.21
CA GLN A 66 2.00 -18.35 4.96
C GLN A 66 0.94 -17.60 5.76
N PHE A 67 1.31 -16.47 6.37
CA PHE A 67 0.36 -15.57 7.04
C PHE A 67 -0.69 -15.02 6.07
N LEU A 68 -0.32 -14.56 4.88
CA LEU A 68 -1.28 -14.05 3.90
C LEU A 68 -2.29 -15.13 3.44
N GLY A 69 -1.89 -16.41 3.44
CA GLY A 69 -2.81 -17.52 3.19
C GLY A 69 -3.86 -17.73 4.30
N LYS A 70 -3.56 -17.31 5.54
CA LYS A 70 -4.47 -17.34 6.70
C LYS A 70 -4.30 -16.09 7.57
N PRO A 71 -4.84 -14.93 7.17
CA PRO A 71 -4.58 -13.66 7.85
C PRO A 71 -5.10 -13.59 9.31
N SER A 72 -6.06 -14.44 9.68
CA SER A 72 -6.54 -14.59 11.06
C SER A 72 -5.75 -15.62 11.90
N GLY A 73 -4.68 -16.19 11.33
CA GLY A 73 -3.79 -17.15 11.99
C GLY A 73 -2.77 -16.51 12.92
N SER A 74 -1.97 -17.35 13.58
CA SER A 74 -0.87 -16.90 14.45
C SER A 74 0.25 -16.25 13.63
N ILE A 75 0.73 -15.08 14.09
CA ILE A 75 1.91 -14.39 13.54
C ILE A 75 3.24 -14.84 14.19
N SER A 76 3.18 -15.73 15.19
CA SER A 76 4.36 -16.17 15.96
C SER A 76 5.52 -16.69 15.12
N ALA A 77 5.21 -17.35 13.99
CA ALA A 77 6.21 -17.83 13.05
C ALA A 77 6.95 -16.68 12.35
N LEU A 78 6.23 -15.61 12.01
CA LEU A 78 6.79 -14.40 11.41
C LEU A 78 7.62 -13.63 12.44
N GLU A 79 7.12 -13.47 13.67
CA GLU A 79 7.88 -12.83 14.76
C GLU A 79 9.22 -13.53 15.00
N THR A 80 9.20 -14.86 15.10
CA THR A 80 10.42 -15.67 15.28
C THR A 80 11.38 -15.52 14.10
N ALA A 81 10.86 -15.48 12.86
CA ALA A 81 11.67 -15.29 11.67
C ALA A 81 12.32 -13.90 11.63
N VAL A 82 11.60 -12.86 12.05
CA VAL A 82 12.09 -11.48 12.13
C VAL A 82 13.16 -11.32 13.21
N GLU A 83 12.98 -11.95 14.37
CA GLU A 83 14.02 -12.04 15.40
C GLU A 83 15.28 -12.75 14.86
N GLY A 84 15.09 -13.86 14.14
CA GLY A 84 16.19 -14.59 13.50
C GLY A 84 16.92 -13.80 12.40
N ALA A 85 16.23 -12.85 11.75
CA ALA A 85 16.79 -11.93 10.78
C ALA A 85 17.42 -10.68 11.42
N GLY A 86 17.51 -10.61 12.75
CA GLY A 86 18.14 -9.49 13.45
C GLY A 86 17.29 -8.22 13.53
N ARG A 87 15.99 -8.31 13.23
CA ARG A 87 15.05 -7.17 13.22
C ARG A 87 15.49 -6.05 12.26
N SER A 88 16.06 -6.39 11.11
CA SER A 88 16.37 -5.37 10.09
C SER A 88 15.10 -4.61 9.66
N PRO A 89 15.20 -3.33 9.23
CA PRO A 89 14.02 -2.54 8.85
C PRO A 89 13.14 -3.19 7.77
N PHE A 90 13.73 -3.96 6.84
CA PHE A 90 12.99 -4.74 5.84
C PHE A 90 12.19 -5.89 6.46
N ALA A 91 12.78 -6.62 7.43
CA ALA A 91 12.09 -7.69 8.14
C ALA A 91 10.94 -7.12 9.00
N LEU A 92 11.19 -6.00 9.68
CA LEU A 92 10.17 -5.27 10.46
C LEU A 92 9.05 -4.75 9.56
N ASN A 93 9.34 -4.30 8.34
CA ASN A 93 8.30 -3.85 7.40
C ASN A 93 7.24 -4.93 7.14
N LEU A 94 7.67 -6.19 6.98
CA LEU A 94 6.76 -7.32 6.77
C LEU A 94 5.95 -7.64 8.03
N LEU A 95 6.56 -7.57 9.21
CA LEU A 95 5.87 -7.76 10.49
C LEU A 95 4.82 -6.68 10.74
N VAL A 96 5.18 -5.42 10.55
CA VAL A 96 4.28 -4.26 10.68
C VAL A 96 3.10 -4.42 9.71
N SER A 97 3.35 -4.84 8.47
CA SER A 97 2.30 -5.13 7.49
C SER A 97 1.35 -6.25 7.97
N ALA A 98 1.89 -7.33 8.54
CA ALA A 98 1.08 -8.43 9.06
C ALA A 98 0.22 -8.01 10.28
N LEU A 99 0.80 -7.31 11.25
CA LEU A 99 0.10 -6.77 12.41
C LEU A 99 -1.03 -5.82 12.00
N THR A 100 -0.76 -4.98 10.99
CA THR A 100 -1.76 -4.06 10.42
C THR A 100 -2.94 -4.82 9.81
N ILE A 101 -2.67 -5.91 9.08
CA ILE A 101 -3.72 -6.76 8.49
C ILE A 101 -4.56 -7.45 9.58
N GLN A 102 -3.97 -7.79 10.73
CA GLN A 102 -4.71 -8.31 11.89
C GLN A 102 -5.54 -7.26 12.62
N GLY A 103 -5.29 -5.98 12.37
CA GLY A 103 -5.93 -4.85 13.04
C GLY A 103 -5.21 -4.40 14.32
N GLU A 104 -4.02 -4.93 14.62
CA GLU A 104 -3.19 -4.50 15.75
C GLU A 104 -2.35 -3.25 15.39
N LEU A 105 -3.03 -2.13 15.14
CA LEU A 105 -2.40 -0.91 14.63
C LEU A 105 -1.42 -0.27 15.62
N ASP A 106 -1.72 -0.31 16.92
CA ASP A 106 -0.84 0.27 17.96
C ASP A 106 0.46 -0.54 18.08
N THR A 107 0.37 -1.87 18.17
CA THR A 107 1.53 -2.77 18.17
C THR A 107 2.36 -2.61 16.89
N ALA A 108 1.70 -2.49 15.73
CA ALA A 108 2.37 -2.28 14.45
C ALA A 108 3.18 -0.97 14.44
N LEU A 109 2.64 0.11 15.03
CA LEU A 109 3.32 1.40 15.12
C LEU A 109 4.53 1.33 16.05
N ASP A 110 4.40 0.69 17.21
CA ASP A 110 5.50 0.53 18.18
C ASP A 110 6.69 -0.21 17.54
N VAL A 111 6.41 -1.30 16.81
CA VAL A 111 7.42 -2.08 16.07
C VAL A 111 8.06 -1.26 14.94
N ALA A 112 7.27 -0.42 14.26
CA ALA A 112 7.80 0.42 13.19
C ALA A 112 8.73 1.51 13.72
N VAL A 113 8.37 2.16 14.83
CA VAL A 113 9.22 3.18 15.47
C VAL A 113 10.53 2.58 15.96
N GLU A 114 10.50 1.38 16.56
CA GLU A 114 11.71 0.66 16.96
C GLU A 114 12.69 0.45 15.80
N GLY A 115 12.19 0.08 14.62
CA GLY A 115 13.03 -0.10 13.44
C GLY A 115 13.52 1.20 12.82
N ILE A 116 12.74 2.29 12.91
CA ILE A 116 13.12 3.62 12.42
C ILE A 116 14.25 4.21 13.27
N ASP A 117 14.23 3.97 14.59
CA ASP A 117 15.25 4.44 15.53
C ASP A 117 16.51 3.56 15.55
N SER A 118 16.57 2.49 14.74
CA SER A 118 17.72 1.59 14.67
C SER A 118 18.92 2.23 13.94
N ASP A 119 20.13 1.77 14.25
CA ASP A 119 21.38 2.23 13.60
C ASP A 119 21.50 1.79 12.13
N GLU A 120 20.59 0.94 11.65
CA GLU A 120 20.56 0.44 10.28
C GLU A 120 19.77 1.38 9.37
N SER A 121 20.44 1.94 8.35
CA SER A 121 19.83 2.88 7.41
C SER A 121 19.17 2.21 6.19
N GLN A 122 19.44 0.92 5.96
CA GLN A 122 18.87 0.19 4.83
C GLN A 122 17.46 -0.28 5.16
N GLY A 123 16.47 0.12 4.36
CA GLY A 123 15.07 -0.27 4.57
C GLY A 123 14.28 0.68 5.47
N THR A 124 14.93 1.68 6.09
CA THR A 124 14.30 2.60 7.03
C THR A 124 13.27 3.51 6.35
N ALA A 125 13.52 3.94 5.11
CA ALA A 125 12.58 4.75 4.34
C ALA A 125 11.30 3.94 4.01
N GLU A 126 11.46 2.68 3.62
CA GLU A 126 10.38 1.74 3.36
C GLU A 126 9.55 1.51 4.63
N LEU A 127 10.21 1.33 5.77
CA LEU A 127 9.55 1.18 7.07
C LEU A 127 8.81 2.45 7.48
N LEU A 128 9.38 3.64 7.28
CA LEU A 128 8.72 4.92 7.53
C LEU A 128 7.44 5.06 6.70
N LEU A 129 7.50 4.75 5.40
CA LEU A 129 6.31 4.82 4.54
C LEU A 129 5.20 3.92 5.08
N THR A 130 5.54 2.69 5.49
CA THR A 130 4.58 1.79 6.12
C THR A 130 4.07 2.34 7.45
N ALA A 131 4.93 2.88 8.31
CA ALA A 131 4.53 3.49 9.58
C ALA A 131 3.53 4.64 9.39
N ILE A 132 3.76 5.49 8.38
CA ILE A 132 2.84 6.57 8.00
C ILE A 132 1.50 5.99 7.54
N GLN A 133 1.50 4.96 6.69
CA GLN A 133 0.27 4.29 6.27
C GLN A 133 -0.51 3.72 7.46
N VAL A 134 0.14 3.04 8.39
CA VAL A 134 -0.47 2.51 9.62
C VAL A 134 -1.05 3.64 10.48
N THR A 135 -0.29 4.71 10.67
CA THR A 135 -0.72 5.86 11.48
C THR A 135 -1.95 6.56 10.87
N LEU A 136 -2.00 6.68 9.55
CA LEU A 136 -3.16 7.23 8.84
C LEU A 136 -4.37 6.28 8.93
N LEU A 137 -4.16 4.97 8.86
CA LEU A 137 -5.22 3.96 9.07
C LEU A 137 -5.75 3.99 10.52
N ASN A 138 -4.91 4.30 11.50
CA ASN A 138 -5.30 4.50 12.91
C ASN A 138 -6.00 5.86 13.16
N ASN A 139 -6.32 6.62 12.11
CA ASN A 139 -6.92 7.96 12.19
C ASN A 139 -6.11 8.98 13.00
N GLN A 140 -4.76 8.91 12.95
CA GLN A 140 -3.86 9.83 13.66
C GLN A 140 -3.00 10.69 12.71
N PRO A 141 -3.60 11.52 11.83
CA PRO A 141 -2.86 12.25 10.81
C PRO A 141 -1.83 13.26 11.33
N SER A 142 -2.01 13.79 12.55
CA SER A 142 -1.03 14.67 13.18
C SER A 142 0.26 13.94 13.55
N VAL A 143 0.15 12.72 14.07
CA VAL A 143 1.29 11.86 14.40
C VAL A 143 2.07 11.51 13.13
N ALA A 144 1.37 11.21 12.04
CA ALA A 144 1.98 10.91 10.74
C ALA A 144 2.80 12.11 10.21
N THR A 145 2.28 13.34 10.32
CA THR A 145 3.01 14.56 9.95
C THR A 145 4.26 14.75 10.80
N THR A 146 4.15 14.65 12.13
CA THR A 146 5.29 14.81 13.03
C THR A 146 6.37 13.75 12.79
N MET A 147 5.98 12.49 12.56
CA MET A 147 6.90 11.41 12.24
C MET A 147 7.66 11.68 10.93
N PHE A 148 6.96 12.14 9.89
CA PHE A 148 7.56 12.48 8.61
C PHE A 148 8.53 13.67 8.70
N GLU A 149 8.14 14.74 9.38
CA GLU A 149 8.97 15.93 9.59
C GLU A 149 10.25 15.61 10.38
N ASN A 150 10.13 14.81 11.45
CA ASN A 150 11.27 14.37 12.24
C ASN A 150 12.25 13.54 11.40
N PHE A 151 11.75 12.63 10.57
CA PHE A 151 12.59 11.81 9.70
C PHE A 151 13.31 12.65 8.64
N GLN A 152 12.60 13.58 7.98
CA GLN A 152 13.21 14.48 7.00
C GLN A 152 14.29 15.38 7.63
N ALA A 153 14.10 15.83 8.86
CA ALA A 153 15.09 16.65 9.56
C ALA A 153 16.38 15.89 9.91
N LEU A 154 16.31 14.56 10.02
CA LEU A 154 17.44 13.70 10.40
C LEU A 154 18.16 13.08 9.18
N GLN A 155 17.51 12.99 8.03
CA GLN A 155 18.08 12.39 6.82
C GLN A 155 18.93 13.39 6.02
N GLU A 156 20.20 13.04 5.81
CA GLU A 156 21.01 13.63 4.74
C GLU A 156 20.51 13.06 3.41
N SER A 157 19.79 13.89 2.63
CA SER A 157 19.03 13.52 1.43
C SER A 157 19.78 12.57 0.48
N SER A 158 19.47 11.28 0.54
CA SER A 158 19.81 10.33 -0.52
C SER A 158 18.71 10.34 -1.58
N ASN A 159 19.06 10.67 -2.82
CA ASN A 159 18.11 10.70 -3.95
C ASN A 159 17.45 9.32 -4.21
N GLU A 160 18.03 8.23 -3.71
CA GLU A 160 17.51 6.87 -3.93
C GLU A 160 16.13 6.64 -3.25
N ASP A 161 15.84 7.33 -2.15
CA ASP A 161 14.61 7.17 -1.35
C ASP A 161 13.56 8.25 -1.65
N GLU A 162 13.83 9.16 -2.57
CA GLU A 162 12.98 10.33 -2.85
C GLU A 162 11.54 9.93 -3.20
N ILE A 163 11.35 8.90 -4.04
CA ILE A 163 10.01 8.41 -4.40
C ILE A 163 9.23 7.89 -3.19
N ILE A 164 9.92 7.31 -2.21
CA ILE A 164 9.32 6.75 -0.99
C ILE A 164 8.83 7.89 -0.11
N LEU A 165 9.68 8.90 0.08
CA LEU A 165 9.36 10.08 0.89
C LEU A 165 8.23 10.92 0.24
N ASN A 166 8.29 11.10 -1.08
CA ASN A 166 7.23 11.81 -1.81
C ASN A 166 5.89 11.06 -1.72
N LEU A 167 5.90 9.72 -1.75
CA LEU A 167 4.67 8.93 -1.54
C LEU A 167 4.14 9.05 -0.10
N ALA A 168 5.02 9.04 0.90
CA ALA A 168 4.65 9.24 2.29
C ALA A 168 3.98 10.61 2.50
N GLU A 169 4.59 11.68 1.99
CA GLU A 169 4.02 13.03 2.02
C GLU A 169 2.67 13.08 1.28
N SER A 170 2.60 12.46 0.11
CA SER A 170 1.40 12.38 -0.71
C SER A 170 0.23 11.72 0.02
N TYR A 171 0.47 10.64 0.77
CA TYR A 171 -0.57 10.00 1.60
C TYR A 171 -1.04 10.89 2.75
N ILE A 172 -0.13 11.61 3.40
CA ILE A 172 -0.47 12.59 4.45
C ILE A 172 -1.34 13.71 3.85
N ASN A 173 -0.93 14.27 2.71
CA ASN A 173 -1.66 15.33 2.02
C ASN A 173 -3.05 14.86 1.56
N PHE A 174 -3.14 13.63 1.01
CA PHE A 174 -4.39 13.00 0.61
C PHE A 174 -5.35 12.86 1.80
N ASN A 175 -4.88 12.37 2.95
CA ASN A 175 -5.71 12.19 4.14
C ASN A 175 -6.19 13.52 4.74
N GLN A 176 -5.31 14.53 4.78
CA GLN A 176 -5.63 15.84 5.35
C GLN A 176 -6.42 16.74 4.40
N GLY A 177 -6.61 16.33 3.14
CA GLY A 177 -7.20 17.18 2.10
C GLY A 177 -6.37 18.43 1.82
N LYS A 178 -5.05 18.35 1.97
CA LYS A 178 -4.11 19.41 1.62
C LYS A 178 -3.59 19.22 0.21
N GLU A 179 -3.22 20.31 -0.45
CA GLU A 179 -2.60 20.28 -1.79
C GLU A 179 -3.39 19.49 -2.85
N ILE A 180 -4.72 19.36 -2.68
CA ILE A 180 -5.59 18.54 -3.54
C ILE A 180 -5.52 19.02 -5.00
N THR A 181 -5.34 20.33 -5.24
CA THR A 181 -5.16 20.94 -6.56
C THR A 181 -3.73 21.44 -6.79
N GLY A 182 -2.82 21.17 -5.85
CA GLY A 182 -1.47 21.72 -5.80
C GLY A 182 -0.44 20.63 -6.03
N SER A 183 0.58 20.58 -5.17
CA SER A 183 1.71 19.66 -5.34
C SER A 183 1.29 18.19 -5.40
N ASN A 184 0.29 17.78 -4.63
CA ASN A 184 -0.15 16.39 -4.58
C ASN A 184 -0.82 15.92 -5.89
N PHE A 185 -1.58 16.81 -6.55
CA PHE A 185 -2.15 16.52 -7.86
C PHE A 185 -1.09 16.39 -8.93
N TYR A 186 -0.19 17.36 -9.02
CA TYR A 186 0.88 17.34 -10.01
C TYR A 186 1.81 16.15 -9.82
N PHE A 187 2.05 15.72 -8.58
CA PHE A 187 2.81 14.52 -8.28
C PHE A 187 2.18 13.27 -8.92
N TYR A 188 0.90 13.01 -8.70
CA TYR A 188 0.24 11.84 -9.31
C TYR A 188 0.01 11.98 -10.81
N GLU A 189 -0.18 13.20 -11.32
CA GLU A 189 -0.26 13.48 -12.76
C GLU A 189 1.08 13.15 -13.45
N GLU A 190 2.21 13.59 -12.90
CA GLU A 190 3.53 13.28 -13.43
C GLU A 190 3.83 11.78 -13.34
N LEU A 191 3.49 11.13 -12.22
CA LEU A 191 3.66 9.70 -12.06
C LEU A 191 2.83 8.88 -13.04
N SER A 192 1.57 9.26 -13.30
CA SER A 192 0.71 8.53 -14.22
C SER A 192 1.15 8.69 -15.68
N GLN A 193 1.71 9.84 -16.04
CA GLN A 193 2.26 10.09 -17.37
C GLN A 193 3.60 9.38 -17.59
N SER A 194 4.49 9.41 -16.58
CA SER A 194 5.84 8.86 -16.68
C SER A 194 5.86 7.33 -16.49
N PHE A 195 5.01 6.83 -15.59
CA PHE A 195 4.92 5.41 -15.23
C PHE A 195 3.46 4.96 -15.24
N PRO A 196 2.86 4.78 -16.43
CA PRO A 196 1.45 4.42 -16.57
C PRO A 196 1.18 3.00 -16.05
N SER A 197 0.60 2.92 -14.85
CA SER A 197 0.25 1.67 -14.16
C SER A 197 -1.14 1.79 -13.53
N TRP A 198 -1.71 0.66 -13.10
CA TRP A 198 -2.94 0.67 -12.32
C TRP A 198 -2.84 1.53 -11.07
N LYS A 199 -1.71 1.48 -10.37
CA LYS A 199 -1.51 2.20 -9.10
C LYS A 199 -1.45 3.71 -9.30
N THR A 200 -0.68 4.19 -10.28
CA THR A 200 -0.54 5.63 -10.54
C THR A 200 -1.84 6.21 -11.08
N GLN A 201 -2.54 5.49 -11.95
CA GLN A 201 -3.85 5.91 -12.46
C GLN A 201 -4.95 5.90 -11.38
N LEU A 202 -4.96 4.91 -10.49
CA LEU A 202 -5.89 4.92 -9.35
C LEU A 202 -5.60 6.04 -8.35
N GLY A 203 -4.32 6.37 -8.12
CA GLY A 203 -3.94 7.54 -7.33
C GLY A 203 -4.50 8.83 -7.92
N LEU A 204 -4.29 9.03 -9.23
CA LEU A 204 -4.84 10.18 -9.96
C LEU A 204 -6.38 10.21 -9.95
N LEU A 205 -7.04 9.06 -10.14
CA LEU A 205 -8.50 8.93 -10.03
C LEU A 205 -9.00 9.40 -8.67
N ASN A 206 -8.37 8.97 -7.59
CA ASN A 206 -8.77 9.35 -6.23
C ASN A 206 -8.65 10.87 -6.01
N LEU A 207 -7.63 11.52 -6.58
CA LEU A 207 -7.52 12.97 -6.53
C LEU A 207 -8.59 13.70 -7.36
N HIS A 208 -8.93 13.20 -8.55
CA HIS A 208 -10.07 13.74 -9.31
C HIS A 208 -11.38 13.59 -8.53
N LEU A 209 -11.59 12.46 -7.86
CA LEU A 209 -12.76 12.23 -7.00
C LEU A 209 -12.81 13.18 -5.80
N GLN A 210 -11.67 13.44 -5.13
CA GLN A 210 -11.58 14.44 -4.05
C GLN A 210 -11.95 15.85 -4.53
N GLN A 211 -11.61 16.20 -5.77
CA GLN A 211 -11.94 17.50 -6.39
C GLN A 211 -13.36 17.54 -6.98
N THR A 212 -14.08 16.43 -7.03
CA THR A 212 -15.36 16.30 -7.76
C THR A 212 -15.22 16.55 -9.28
N ASN A 213 -14.06 16.25 -9.85
CA ASN A 213 -13.79 16.30 -11.29
C ASN A 213 -14.35 15.03 -11.96
N LEU A 214 -15.68 14.94 -12.04
CA LEU A 214 -16.39 13.75 -12.50
C LEU A 214 -16.08 13.35 -13.96
N PRO A 215 -15.99 14.27 -14.93
CA PRO A 215 -15.65 13.92 -16.31
C PRO A 215 -14.28 13.23 -16.42
N GLU A 216 -13.27 13.78 -15.77
CA GLU A 216 -11.90 13.26 -15.76
C GLU A 216 -11.82 11.92 -15.02
N ALA A 217 -12.49 11.82 -13.87
CA ALA A 217 -12.60 10.56 -13.12
C ALA A 217 -13.22 9.45 -13.99
N LYS A 218 -14.27 9.77 -14.77
CA LYS A 218 -14.90 8.81 -15.68
C LYS A 218 -13.95 8.36 -16.79
N THR A 219 -13.18 9.28 -17.36
CA THR A 219 -12.17 8.93 -18.39
C THR A 219 -11.12 7.97 -17.84
N ILE A 220 -10.66 8.15 -16.59
CA ILE A 220 -9.68 7.24 -15.99
C ILE A 220 -10.31 5.88 -15.68
N ILE A 221 -11.56 5.84 -15.20
CA ILE A 221 -12.29 4.58 -14.99
C ILE A 221 -12.41 3.80 -16.29
N ASP A 222 -12.83 4.47 -17.38
CA ASP A 222 -12.95 3.83 -18.70
C ASP A 222 -11.60 3.32 -19.21
N MET A 223 -10.55 4.13 -19.05
CA MET A 223 -9.19 3.75 -19.43
C MET A 223 -8.72 2.50 -18.66
N LEU A 224 -8.99 2.41 -17.35
CA LEU A 224 -8.61 1.25 -16.54
C LEU A 224 -9.43 -0.01 -16.87
N GLN A 225 -10.63 0.17 -17.42
CA GLN A 225 -11.50 -0.93 -17.89
C GLN A 225 -11.19 -1.35 -19.33
N ASP A 226 -10.42 -0.56 -20.09
CA ASP A 226 -10.00 -0.93 -21.44
C ASP A 226 -9.11 -2.18 -21.46
N GLU A 227 -9.16 -2.93 -22.56
CA GLU A 227 -8.45 -4.20 -22.76
C GLU A 227 -6.94 -4.10 -22.50
N PHE A 228 -6.33 -2.94 -22.76
CA PHE A 228 -4.91 -2.70 -22.50
C PHE A 228 -4.56 -2.76 -21.01
N TYR A 229 -5.42 -2.21 -20.13
CA TYR A 229 -5.17 -2.24 -18.69
C TYR A 229 -5.70 -3.53 -18.06
N ASP A 230 -6.84 -4.05 -18.50
CA ASP A 230 -7.41 -5.28 -17.93
C ASP A 230 -6.58 -6.53 -18.24
N SER A 231 -5.81 -6.53 -19.34
CA SER A 231 -4.90 -7.63 -19.69
C SER A 231 -3.63 -7.70 -18.85
N LYS A 232 -3.30 -6.64 -18.10
CA LYS A 232 -2.11 -6.62 -17.23
C LYS A 232 -2.33 -7.43 -15.95
N GLN A 233 -1.29 -8.11 -15.46
CA GLN A 233 -1.41 -8.92 -14.23
C GLN A 233 -1.77 -8.07 -13.00
N GLU A 234 -1.37 -6.79 -13.00
CA GLU A 234 -1.71 -5.86 -11.91
C GLU A 234 -3.21 -5.54 -11.83
N SER A 235 -3.97 -5.73 -12.92
CA SER A 235 -5.44 -5.51 -12.93
C SER A 235 -6.11 -6.29 -11.80
N GLN A 236 -5.76 -7.56 -11.62
CA GLN A 236 -6.39 -8.41 -10.61
C GLN A 236 -6.14 -7.93 -9.18
N ILE A 237 -5.00 -7.29 -8.93
CA ILE A 237 -4.60 -6.77 -7.62
C ILE A 237 -5.47 -5.56 -7.25
N TYR A 238 -5.65 -4.65 -8.20
CA TYR A 238 -6.24 -3.33 -7.97
C TYR A 238 -7.71 -3.22 -8.37
N LYS A 239 -8.30 -4.25 -8.99
CA LYS A 239 -9.71 -4.30 -9.36
C LYS A 239 -10.67 -4.02 -8.19
N PRO A 240 -10.45 -4.53 -6.96
CA PRO A 240 -11.28 -4.15 -5.80
C PRO A 240 -11.23 -2.64 -5.50
N ASP A 241 -10.05 -2.02 -5.64
CA ASP A 241 -9.86 -0.59 -5.34
C ASP A 241 -10.48 0.29 -6.44
N LEU A 242 -10.43 -0.16 -7.71
CA LEU A 242 -11.17 0.46 -8.81
C LEU A 242 -12.67 0.42 -8.55
N LEU A 243 -13.23 -0.73 -8.17
CA LEU A 243 -14.66 -0.87 -7.83
C LEU A 243 -15.07 0.07 -6.68
N ALA A 244 -14.23 0.21 -5.66
CA ALA A 244 -14.47 1.16 -4.56
C ALA A 244 -14.50 2.62 -5.04
N SER A 245 -13.60 2.97 -5.96
CA SER A 245 -13.55 4.30 -6.58
C SER A 245 -14.77 4.53 -7.49
N GLU A 246 -15.22 3.52 -8.23
CA GLU A 246 -16.40 3.56 -9.10
C GLU A 246 -17.71 3.67 -8.30
N ILE A 247 -17.80 3.01 -7.14
CA ILE A 247 -18.91 3.18 -6.19
C ILE A 247 -19.00 4.66 -5.77
N THR A 248 -17.86 5.25 -5.41
CA THR A 248 -17.78 6.66 -5.01
C THR A 248 -18.19 7.59 -6.15
N TYR A 249 -17.66 7.37 -7.36
CA TYR A 249 -18.04 8.10 -8.56
C TYR A 249 -19.55 8.02 -8.84
N THR A 250 -20.13 6.83 -8.76
CA THR A 250 -21.55 6.59 -9.04
C THR A 250 -22.43 7.32 -8.03
N ILE A 251 -22.06 7.31 -6.74
CA ILE A 251 -22.77 8.04 -5.70
C ILE A 251 -22.68 9.55 -5.93
N LEU A 252 -21.49 10.08 -6.24
CA LEU A 252 -21.30 11.50 -6.54
C LEU A 252 -22.06 11.95 -7.80
N SER A 253 -22.22 11.05 -8.77
CA SER A 253 -23.00 11.28 -9.98
C SER A 253 -24.51 11.15 -9.77
N GLY A 254 -24.96 10.84 -8.55
CA GLY A 254 -26.38 10.66 -8.21
C GLY A 254 -26.98 9.31 -8.64
N GLY A 255 -26.14 8.34 -8.99
CA GLY A 255 -26.54 6.99 -9.38
C GLY A 255 -26.71 6.02 -8.20
N ASN A 256 -27.18 4.81 -8.50
CA ASN A 256 -27.31 3.73 -7.53
C ASN A 256 -26.10 2.79 -7.60
N ALA A 257 -25.29 2.75 -6.55
CA ALA A 257 -24.08 1.91 -6.47
C ALA A 257 -24.30 0.53 -5.81
N SER A 258 -25.56 0.08 -5.62
CA SER A 258 -25.86 -1.18 -4.89
C SER A 258 -25.31 -2.43 -5.59
N GLU A 259 -25.34 -2.46 -6.92
CA GLU A 259 -24.79 -3.56 -7.71
C GLU A 259 -23.27 -3.64 -7.56
N LEU A 260 -22.58 -2.50 -7.74
CA LEU A 260 -21.13 -2.39 -7.57
C LEU A 260 -20.69 -2.78 -6.15
N ARG A 261 -21.44 -2.37 -5.12
CA ARG A 261 -21.19 -2.80 -3.73
C ARG A 261 -21.29 -4.31 -3.56
N SER A 262 -22.28 -4.94 -4.20
CA SER A 262 -22.46 -6.39 -4.16
C SER A 262 -21.30 -7.11 -4.86
N GLN A 263 -20.85 -6.58 -6.00
CA GLN A 263 -19.68 -7.11 -6.72
C GLN A 263 -18.40 -6.99 -5.88
N LEU A 264 -18.16 -5.83 -5.25
CA LEU A 264 -17.01 -5.63 -4.37
C LEU A 264 -17.04 -6.61 -3.18
N GLN A 265 -18.21 -6.81 -2.58
CA GLN A 265 -18.37 -7.75 -1.48
C GLN A 265 -18.11 -9.20 -1.89
N GLN A 266 -18.47 -9.59 -3.11
CA GLN A 266 -18.17 -10.93 -3.65
C GLN A 266 -16.67 -11.09 -3.95
N LEU A 267 -16.02 -10.04 -4.47
CA LEU A 267 -14.62 -10.07 -4.88
C LEU A 267 -13.66 -10.02 -3.68
N LYS A 268 -13.88 -9.08 -2.75
CA LYS A 268 -13.03 -8.86 -1.58
C LYS A 268 -13.86 -8.42 -0.37
N PRO A 269 -14.46 -9.37 0.37
CA PRO A 269 -15.25 -9.07 1.57
C PRO A 269 -14.50 -8.28 2.64
N SER A 270 -13.17 -8.45 2.72
CA SER A 270 -12.28 -7.76 3.67
C SER A 270 -11.86 -6.36 3.22
N HIS A 271 -12.35 -5.86 2.08
CA HIS A 271 -12.04 -4.51 1.63
C HIS A 271 -12.59 -3.47 2.65
N PRO A 272 -11.84 -2.39 2.99
CA PRO A 272 -12.25 -1.42 4.01
C PRO A 272 -13.65 -0.82 3.78
N LEU A 273 -14.02 -0.55 2.52
CA LEU A 273 -15.36 -0.06 2.17
C LEU A 273 -16.48 -1.06 2.55
N CYS A 274 -16.23 -2.37 2.43
CA CYS A 274 -17.20 -3.40 2.80
C CYS A 274 -17.36 -3.47 4.32
N ILE A 275 -16.25 -3.46 5.06
CA ILE A 275 -16.24 -3.47 6.53
C ILE A 275 -16.99 -2.25 7.07
N ASN A 276 -16.60 -1.05 6.63
CA ASN A 276 -17.22 0.20 7.06
C ASN A 276 -18.71 0.25 6.70
N ASN A 277 -19.11 -0.25 5.54
CA ASN A 277 -20.51 -0.30 5.15
C ASN A 277 -21.34 -1.24 6.06
N ILE A 278 -20.80 -2.40 6.44
CA ILE A 278 -21.46 -3.33 7.36
C ILE A 278 -21.61 -2.70 8.75
N GLU A 279 -20.54 -2.08 9.27
CA GLU A 279 -20.55 -1.43 10.58
C GLU A 279 -21.50 -0.23 10.65
N ASN A 280 -21.52 0.59 9.60
CA ASN A 280 -22.43 1.73 9.50
C ASN A 280 -23.89 1.29 9.44
N ASN A 281 -24.21 0.25 8.65
CA ASN A 281 -25.57 -0.29 8.57
C ASN A 281 -26.01 -0.86 9.93
N LYS A 282 -25.15 -1.64 10.60
CA LYS A 282 -25.44 -2.17 11.93
C LYS A 282 -25.67 -1.07 12.96
N SER A 283 -24.87 0.00 12.91
CA SER A 283 -25.04 1.16 13.80
C SER A 283 -26.35 1.90 13.53
N PHE A 284 -26.74 2.02 12.26
CA PHE A 284 -28.02 2.60 11.87
C PHE A 284 -29.20 1.76 12.36
N ASP A 285 -29.16 0.44 12.19
CA ASP A 285 -30.21 -0.47 12.65
C ASP A 285 -30.40 -0.37 14.17
N GLN A 286 -29.31 -0.30 14.94
CA GLN A 286 -29.36 -0.07 16.39
C GLN A 286 -30.01 1.25 16.78
N ILE A 287 -29.77 2.32 16.01
CA ILE A 287 -30.41 3.62 16.22
C ILE A 287 -31.92 3.51 15.92
N VAL A 288 -32.29 2.87 14.81
CA VAL A 288 -33.71 2.67 14.45
C VAL A 288 -34.44 1.87 15.52
N GLU A 289 -33.86 0.78 16.01
CA GLU A 289 -34.43 -0.03 17.11
C GLU A 289 -34.62 0.81 18.38
N LYS A 290 -33.64 1.65 18.73
CA LYS A 290 -33.70 2.52 19.91
C LYS A 290 -34.83 3.56 19.87
N TYR A 291 -35.18 4.08 18.69
CA TYR A 291 -36.21 5.11 18.53
C TYR A 291 -37.55 4.57 18.01
N SER A 292 -37.64 3.29 17.67
CA SER A 292 -38.89 2.62 17.27
C SER A 292 -39.60 1.91 18.44
N ALA A 293 -38.97 1.90 19.62
CA ALA A 293 -39.54 1.45 20.91
C ALA A 293 -40.09 2.64 21.71
#